data_AF-A0AB33AJ17-F1
#
_entry.id   AF-A0AB33AJ17-F1
#
_cell.length_a   1.000
_cell.length_b   1.000
_cell.length_c   1.000
_cell.angle_alpha   90.00
_cell.angle_beta   90.00
_cell.angle_gamma   90.00
#
_symmetry.space_group_name_H-M   'P 1'
#
loop_
_entity.id
_entity.type
_entity.pdbx_description
1 polymer ?
#
loop_
_entity_poly.entity_id
_entity_poly.type
_entity_poly.pdbx_seq_one_letter_code
_entity_poly.pdbx_strand_id
1 'polypeptide(L)' 'MLYYDELKEAIDRGFIKGDTVQIVRKNGMVFDYVLPNEPVKPYEIVTTERVADVLEELKE' A
#
# COMPACT_ATOMS: atom_id res chain seq x y z
N MET A 1 4.78 -3.42 8.49
CA MET A 1 4.39 -4.58 7.65
C MET A 1 2.90 -4.48 7.61
N LEU A 2 2.38 -4.26 6.41
CA LEU A 2 0.98 -3.98 6.18
C LEU A 2 0.22 -5.30 6.18
N TYR A 3 -0.99 -5.33 6.73
CA TYR A 3 -1.86 -6.50 6.69
C TYR A 3 -3.04 -6.30 5.74
N TYR A 4 -3.60 -7.43 5.29
CA TYR A 4 -4.74 -7.45 4.36
C TYR A 4 -5.90 -6.56 4.85
N ASP A 5 -6.31 -6.72 6.11
CA ASP A 5 -7.46 -6.02 6.68
C ASP A 5 -7.22 -4.50 6.76
N GLU A 6 -5.97 -4.05 6.99
CA GLU A 6 -5.61 -2.63 7.05
C GLU A 6 -5.76 -1.96 5.67
N LEU A 7 -5.23 -2.61 4.63
CA LEU A 7 -5.38 -2.11 3.26
C LEU A 7 -6.84 -2.16 2.81
N LYS A 8 -7.57 -3.23 3.17
CA LYS A 8 -8.99 -3.38 2.87
C LYS A 8 -9.83 -2.30 3.52
N GLU A 9 -9.57 -1.99 4.79
CA GLU A 9 -10.26 -0.92 5.52
C GLU A 9 -9.96 0.46 4.91
N ALA A 10 -8.73 0.72 4.47
CA ALA A 10 -8.38 1.98 3.81
C ALA A 10 -9.15 2.19 2.49
N ILE A 11 -9.37 1.11 1.73
CA ILE A 11 -10.20 1.11 0.52
C ILE A 11 -11.67 1.34 0.89
N ASP A 12 -12.20 0.59 1.86
CA ASP A 12 -13.61 0.66 2.24
C ASP A 12 -14.00 2.02 2.83
N ARG A 13 -13.07 2.67 3.54
CA ARG A 13 -13.22 4.05 4.03
C ARG A 13 -12.99 5.12 2.95
N GLY A 14 -12.56 4.72 1.75
CA GLY A 14 -12.36 5.61 0.61
C GLY A 14 -11.11 6.47 0.70
N PHE A 15 -10.11 6.09 1.50
CA PHE A 15 -8.81 6.75 1.52
C PHE A 15 -8.01 6.43 0.26
N ILE A 16 -8.11 5.20 -0.23
CA ILE A 16 -7.53 4.77 -1.50
C ILE A 16 -8.63 4.82 -2.56
N LYS A 17 -8.46 5.71 -3.55
CA LYS A 17 -9.41 5.91 -4.64
C LYS A 17 -8.72 5.57 -5.95
N GLY A 18 -9.17 4.50 -6.60
CA GLY A 18 -8.63 4.04 -7.88
C GLY A 18 -8.20 2.59 -7.85
N ASP A 19 -7.51 2.18 -8.91
CA ASP A 19 -6.99 0.83 -9.13
C ASP A 19 -5.54 0.67 -8.67
N THR A 20 -4.87 1.76 -8.31
CA THR A 20 -3.46 1.79 -7.89
C THR A 20 -3.26 2.45 -6.54
N VAL A 21 -2.19 2.06 -5.86
CA VAL A 21 -1.77 2.56 -4.55
C VAL A 21 -0.25 2.66 -4.51
N GLN A 22 0.28 3.67 -3.80
CA GLN A 22 1.71 3.76 -3.52
C GLN A 22 2.06 2.87 -2.33
N ILE A 23 2.99 1.95 -2.52
CA ILE A 23 3.43 0.96 -1.52
C ILE A 23 4.87 1.26 -1.11
N VAL A 24 5.12 1.25 0.19
CA VAL A 24 6.47 1.21 0.75
C VAL A 24 6.91 -0.25 0.84
N ARG A 25 8.03 -0.60 0.19
CA ARG A 25 8.62 -1.94 0.29
C ARG A 25 9.85 -1.96 1.18
N LYS A 26 9.97 -3.00 2.01
CA LYS A 26 11.19 -3.31 2.78
C LYS A 26 11.58 -4.76 2.57
N ASN A 27 12.80 -4.98 2.05
CA ASN A 27 13.31 -6.31 1.71
C ASN A 27 12.34 -7.09 0.80
N GLY A 28 11.72 -6.40 -0.16
CA GLY A 28 10.75 -7.00 -1.08
C GLY A 28 9.33 -7.13 -0.54
N MET A 29 9.10 -7.03 0.78
CA MET A 29 7.77 -7.18 1.39
C MET A 29 6.99 -5.87 1.43
N VAL A 30 5.66 -5.96 1.35
CA VAL A 30 4.73 -4.84 1.56
C VAL A 30 4.83 -4.35 3.01
N PHE A 31 5.42 -3.17 3.20
CA PHE A 31 5.66 -2.61 4.53
C PHE A 31 4.54 -1.67 4.98
N ASP A 32 4.07 -0.81 4.08
CA ASP A 32 3.04 0.22 4.31
C ASP A 32 2.48 0.74 2.96
N TYR A 33 1.45 1.58 2.98
CA TYR A 33 0.98 2.37 1.84
C TYR A 33 1.16 3.87 2.09
N VAL A 34 1.09 4.68 1.03
CA VAL A 34 1.22 6.14 1.11
C VAL A 34 -0.05 6.80 0.59
N LEU A 35 -0.65 7.69 1.39
CA LEU A 35 -1.76 8.53 0.96
C LEU A 35 -1.27 9.79 0.24
N PRO A 36 -2.10 10.41 -0.64
CA PRO A 36 -1.68 11.52 -1.49
C PRO A 36 -1.05 12.74 -0.80
N ASN A 37 -1.24 12.91 0.51
CA ASN A 37 -0.71 14.04 1.29
C ASN A 37 0.32 13.62 2.34
N GLU A 38 0.78 12.36 2.30
CA GLU A 38 1.78 11.87 3.24
C GLU A 38 3.19 12.06 2.68
N PRO A 39 4.13 12.61 3.48
CA PRO A 39 5.50 12.75 3.04
C PRO A 39 6.20 11.38 3.02
N VAL A 40 6.80 11.05 1.87
CA VAL A 40 7.70 9.90 1.73
C VAL A 40 9.10 10.26 2.24
N LYS A 41 9.70 9.39 3.03
CA LYS A 41 11.06 9.60 3.55
C LYS A 41 12.10 9.23 2.48
N PRO A 42 13.26 9.91 2.42
CA PRO A 42 14.25 9.70 1.35
C PRO A 42 14.80 8.27 1.22
N TYR A 43 14.66 7.45 2.26
CA TYR A 43 15.14 6.06 2.31
C TYR A 43 14.03 5.02 2.07
N GLU A 44 12.79 5.45 1.84
CA GLU A 44 11.68 4.55 1.54
C GLU A 44 11.68 4.22 0.05
N ILE A 45 11.62 2.92 -0.25
CA ILE A 45 11.40 2.45 -1.62
C ILE A 45 9.90 2.47 -1.85
N VAL A 46 9.43 3.38 -2.69
CA VAL A 46 8.01 3.53 -3.01
C VAL A 46 7.73 3.11 -4.45
N THR A 47 6.75 2.25 -4.62
CA THR A 47 6.28 1.73 -5.92
C THR A 47 4.80 2.04 -6.09
N THR A 48 4.38 2.35 -7.32
CA THR A 48 2.95 2.45 -7.66
C THR A 48 2.48 1.09 -8.17
N GLU A 49 1.55 0.47 -7.46
CA GLU A 49 1.13 -0.90 -7.71
C GLU A 49 -0.38 -1.03 -7.79
N ARG A 50 -0.88 -2.07 -8.46
CA ARG A 50 -2.33 -2.31 -8.54
C ARG A 50 -2.82 -2.81 -7.18
N VAL A 51 -3.92 -2.22 -6.72
CA VAL A 51 -4.55 -2.58 -5.44
C VAL A 51 -4.89 -4.07 -5.39
N ALA A 52 -5.37 -4.64 -6.50
CA ALA A 52 -5.71 -6.05 -6.59
C ALA A 52 -4.51 -6.98 -6.35
N ASP A 53 -3.36 -6.64 -6.94
CA ASP A 53 -2.14 -7.45 -6.87
C ASP A 53 -1.55 -7.40 -5.44
N VAL A 54 -1.55 -6.23 -4.79
CA VAL A 54 -1.11 -6.08 -3.39
C VAL A 54 -2.04 -6.83 -2.43
N LEU A 55 -3.36 -6.75 -2.64
CA LEU A 55 -4.33 -7.51 -1.84
C LEU A 55 -4.19 -9.03 -2.03
N GLU A 56 -3.69 -9.50 -3.16
CA GLU A 56 -3.37 -10.92 -3.38
C GLU A 56 -2.11 -11.31 -2.61
N GLU A 57 -1.04 -10.51 -2.70
CA GLU A 57 0.22 -10.73 -1.94
C GLU A 57 -0.02 -10.75 -0.42
N LEU A 58 -0.91 -9.89 0.10
CA LEU A 58 -1.21 -9.81 1.54
C LEU A 58 -2.09 -10.95 2.09
N LYS A 59 -2.65 -11.82 1.23
CA LYS A 59 -3.42 -12.99 1.66
C LYS A 59 -2.56 -14.21 1.96
N GLU A 60 -1.34 -14.24 1.43
CA GLU A 60 -0.36 -15.32 1.63
C GLU A 60 0.40 -15.17 2.96
#